data_AF-A0A447UH17-F1
#
_entry.id   AF-A0A447UH17-F1
#
_cell.length_a   1.000
_cell.length_b   1.000
_cell.length_c   1.000
_cell.angle_alpha   90.00
_cell.angle_beta   90.00
_cell.angle_gamma   90.00
#
_symmetry.space_group_name_H-M   'P 1'
#
loop_
_entity.id
_entity.type
_entity.pdbx_description
1 polymer ?
#
loop_
_entity_poly.entity_id
_entity_poly.type
_entity_poly.pdbx_seq_one_letter_code
_entity_poly.pdbx_strand_id
1 'polypeptide(L)'
;MSEGVSKKSRYEIIAILREEFRVKSKLDFSFNDLSWQSDLRKVDSSSFYIDLPPSFQPSLSENGDVCFQIHSKLGRIEFATAQINTEHNSPDNVFRFAIPENINILQRRSSPRLKTRESYQFCCSGRYKNGVTFKHTLNDVSDGGCSFISTQSQLKFMRKDNVLEMLR
;
A
#
# COMPACT_ATOMS: atom_id res chain seq x y z
N MET A 1 6.32 -13.47 -12.96
CA MET A 1 6.30 -12.11 -12.39
C MET A 1 5.33 -11.31 -13.24
N SER A 2 4.22 -10.86 -12.69
CA SER A 2 3.28 -9.99 -13.42
C SER A 2 3.91 -8.61 -13.54
N GLU A 3 4.31 -8.25 -14.76
CA GLU A 3 4.59 -6.88 -15.15
C GLU A 3 3.40 -6.00 -14.77
N GLY A 4 3.66 -4.84 -14.17
CA GLY A 4 2.60 -3.87 -13.87
C GLY A 4 1.91 -3.41 -15.14
N VAL A 5 0.61 -3.15 -15.06
CA VAL A 5 -0.14 -2.58 -16.19
C VAL A 5 -0.09 -1.07 -16.08
N SER A 6 0.52 -0.42 -17.07
CA SER A 6 0.53 1.04 -17.18
C SER A 6 -0.73 1.53 -17.90
N LYS A 7 -1.44 2.49 -17.31
CA LYS A 7 -2.62 3.15 -17.87
C LYS A 7 -2.27 4.59 -18.20
N LYS A 8 -2.50 4.99 -19.45
CA LYS A 8 -2.17 6.34 -19.99
C LYS A 8 -3.41 7.11 -20.45
N SER A 9 -4.58 6.47 -20.49
CA SER A 9 -5.81 7.13 -20.90
C SER A 9 -6.29 8.06 -19.78
N ARG A 10 -6.33 9.38 -20.05
CA ARG A 10 -6.76 10.38 -19.07
C ARG A 10 -8.12 10.06 -18.45
N TYR A 11 -9.10 9.66 -19.26
CA TYR A 11 -10.44 9.34 -18.76
C TYR A 11 -10.45 8.07 -17.90
N GLU A 12 -9.62 7.08 -18.24
CA GLU A 12 -9.47 5.85 -17.46
C GLU A 12 -8.82 6.15 -16.10
N ILE A 13 -7.77 6.98 -16.09
CA ILE A 13 -7.10 7.42 -14.86
C ILE A 13 -8.08 8.17 -13.94
N ILE A 14 -8.86 9.12 -14.48
CA ILE A 14 -9.87 9.86 -13.71
C ILE A 14 -10.93 8.90 -13.15
N ALA A 15 -11.41 7.94 -13.95
CA ALA A 15 -12.39 6.97 -13.50
C ALA A 15 -11.86 6.10 -12.35
N ILE A 16 -10.60 5.66 -12.45
CA ILE A 16 -9.92 4.90 -11.38
C ILE A 16 -9.81 5.76 -10.12
N LEU A 17 -9.28 6.98 -10.21
CA LEU A 17 -9.14 7.85 -9.03
C LEU A 17 -10.49 8.18 -8.38
N ARG A 18 -11.56 8.38 -9.17
CA ARG A 18 -12.92 8.58 -8.64
C ARG A 18 -13.46 7.36 -7.92
N GLU A 19 -13.19 6.17 -8.43
CA GLU A 19 -13.57 4.92 -7.77
C GLU A 19 -12.80 4.74 -6.46
N GLU A 20 -11.48 4.97 -6.45
CA GLU A 20 -10.66 4.89 -5.25
C GLU A 20 -11.09 5.92 -4.18
N PHE A 21 -11.48 7.13 -4.62
CA PHE A 21 -12.12 8.12 -3.74
C PHE A 21 -13.44 7.60 -3.15
N ARG A 22 -14.32 7.03 -3.98
CA ARG A 22 -15.62 6.50 -3.56
C ARG A 22 -15.48 5.39 -2.53
N VAL A 23 -14.51 4.50 -2.68
CA VAL A 23 -14.26 3.39 -1.74
C VAL A 23 -13.38 3.77 -0.55
N LYS A 24 -12.94 5.03 -0.46
CA LYS A 24 -12.07 5.57 0.59
C LYS A 24 -10.77 4.78 0.73
N SER A 25 -10.13 4.49 -0.40
CA SER A 25 -8.84 3.80 -0.41
C SER A 25 -7.76 4.64 0.27
N LYS A 26 -6.88 3.95 1.00
CA LYS A 26 -5.72 4.59 1.64
C LYS A 26 -4.70 5.01 0.59
N LEU A 27 -4.25 6.25 0.70
CA LEU A 27 -3.26 6.87 -0.16
C LEU A 27 -2.02 7.18 0.66
N ASP A 28 -0.88 6.69 0.22
CA ASP A 28 0.41 7.11 0.74
C ASP A 28 1.07 8.02 -0.29
N PHE A 29 1.77 9.05 0.19
CA PHE A 29 2.55 9.93 -0.68
C PHE A 29 3.93 10.14 -0.08
N SER A 30 4.91 10.34 -0.96
CA SER A 30 6.31 10.50 -0.57
C SER A 30 6.98 11.63 -1.33
N PHE A 31 7.82 12.37 -0.60
CA PHE A 31 8.61 13.48 -1.10
C PHE A 31 9.92 13.55 -0.29
N ASN A 32 11.06 13.69 -0.97
CA ASN A 32 12.39 13.75 -0.35
C ASN A 32 12.64 12.66 0.71
N ASP A 33 12.46 11.39 0.33
CA ASP A 33 12.64 10.19 1.17
C ASP A 33 11.73 10.07 2.41
N LEU A 34 10.84 11.03 2.61
CA LEU A 34 9.82 10.98 3.64
C LEU A 34 8.50 10.50 3.04
N SER A 35 7.74 9.73 3.82
CA SER A 35 6.44 9.19 3.41
C SER A 35 5.38 9.48 4.46
N TRP A 36 4.17 9.76 3.97
CA TRP A 36 3.00 10.07 4.78
C TRP A 36 1.79 9.36 4.23
N GLN A 37 0.80 9.16 5.10
CA GLN A 37 -0.48 8.61 4.74
C GLN A 37 -1.54 9.71 4.76
N SER A 38 -2.45 9.65 3.79
CA SER A 38 -3.59 10.54 3.63
C SER A 38 -4.76 9.79 2.98
N ASP A 39 -5.85 10.51 2.73
CA ASP A 39 -7.04 10.05 2.04
C ASP A 39 -7.36 11.02 0.89
N LEU A 40 -7.96 10.51 -0.19
CA LEU A 40 -8.49 11.36 -1.26
C LEU A 40 -9.70 12.13 -0.72
N ARG A 41 -9.70 13.46 -0.87
CA ARG A 41 -10.81 14.33 -0.47
C ARG A 41 -11.76 14.66 -1.62
N LYS A 42 -11.22 14.82 -2.83
CA LYS A 42 -12.00 15.14 -4.03
C LYS A 42 -11.23 14.79 -5.31
N VAL A 43 -11.93 14.41 -6.38
CA VAL A 43 -11.37 14.16 -7.71
C VAL A 43 -12.22 14.83 -8.79
N ASP A 44 -11.65 15.84 -9.43
CA ASP A 44 -12.27 16.60 -10.53
C ASP A 44 -11.74 16.12 -11.89
N SER A 45 -12.12 16.80 -12.99
CA SER A 45 -11.67 16.47 -14.35
C SER A 45 -10.20 16.84 -14.63
N SER A 46 -9.62 17.71 -13.80
CA SER A 46 -8.26 18.23 -13.97
C SER A 46 -7.34 17.99 -12.77
N SER A 47 -7.89 17.71 -11.59
CA SER A 47 -7.13 17.70 -10.35
C SER A 47 -7.72 16.75 -9.32
N PHE A 48 -6.89 16.30 -8.38
CA PHE A 48 -7.34 15.65 -7.16
C PHE A 48 -6.81 16.39 -5.93
N TYR A 49 -7.45 16.11 -4.79
CA TYR A 49 -7.22 16.82 -3.54
C TYR A 49 -6.99 15.84 -2.41
N ILE A 50 -6.04 16.14 -1.53
CA ILE A 50 -5.74 15.38 -0.32
C ILE A 50 -5.67 16.30 0.90
N ASP A 51 -5.92 15.73 2.07
CA ASP A 51 -5.69 16.40 3.34
C ASP A 51 -4.24 16.14 3.78
N LEU A 52 -3.48 17.18 4.11
CA LEU A 52 -2.12 16.96 4.60
C LEU A 52 -2.10 16.74 6.11
N PRO A 53 -1.25 15.82 6.60
CA PRO A 53 -1.03 15.68 8.02
C PRO A 53 -0.38 16.98 8.57
N PRO A 54 -0.71 17.39 9.81
CA PRO A 54 -0.20 18.62 10.42
C PRO A 54 1.33 18.71 10.48
N SER A 55 2.00 17.56 10.46
CA SER A 55 3.47 17.42 10.45
C SER A 55 4.12 17.75 9.11
N PHE A 56 3.35 17.85 8.03
CA PHE A 56 3.86 18.19 6.72
C PHE A 56 3.79 19.70 6.52
N GLN A 57 4.93 20.36 6.63
CA GLN A 57 5.09 21.76 6.25
C GLN A 57 5.74 21.80 4.87
N PRO A 58 5.02 22.24 3.82
CA PRO A 58 5.62 22.31 2.50
C PRO A 58 6.51 23.53 2.42
N SER A 59 7.82 23.32 2.34
CA SER A 59 8.62 24.08 1.39
C SER A 59 8.65 23.27 0.09
N LEU A 60 7.50 23.14 -0.58
CA LEU A 60 7.42 22.63 -1.95
C LEU A 60 7.93 23.75 -2.89
N SER A 61 9.16 24.21 -2.63
CA SER A 61 9.89 25.09 -3.51
C SER A 61 10.59 24.21 -4.54
N GLU A 62 10.16 24.37 -5.79
CA GLU A 62 10.80 23.92 -7.03
C GLU A 62 10.57 22.44 -7.42
N ASN A 63 9.58 22.26 -8.30
CA ASN A 63 9.58 21.33 -9.44
C ASN A 63 9.78 19.82 -9.19
N GLY A 64 9.67 19.33 -7.96
CA GLY A 64 9.69 17.89 -7.68
C GLY A 64 8.31 17.25 -7.85
N ASP A 65 8.23 16.18 -8.63
CA ASP A 65 7.03 15.34 -8.67
C ASP A 65 6.84 14.61 -7.34
N VAL A 66 5.63 14.68 -6.79
CA VAL A 66 5.26 13.91 -5.59
C VAL A 66 4.83 12.52 -6.02
N CYS A 67 5.38 11.49 -5.39
CA CYS A 67 5.02 10.11 -5.67
C CYS A 67 3.86 9.67 -4.78
N PHE A 68 2.91 8.95 -5.37
CA PHE A 68 1.69 8.49 -4.74
C PHE A 68 1.54 6.98 -4.89
N GLN A 69 0.98 6.35 -3.86
CA GLN A 69 0.65 4.93 -3.82
C GLN A 69 -0.76 4.73 -3.24
N ILE A 70 -1.67 4.15 -4.03
CA ILE A 70 -3.02 3.79 -3.58
C ILE A 70 -3.12 2.28 -3.38
N HIS A 71 -3.64 1.88 -2.22
CA HIS A 71 -3.93 0.50 -1.89
C HIS A 71 -5.32 0.09 -2.41
N SER A 72 -5.38 -0.30 -3.69
CA SER A 72 -6.61 -0.71 -4.37
C SER A 72 -6.80 -2.23 -4.37
N LYS A 73 -8.04 -2.67 -4.61
CA LYS A 73 -8.36 -4.07 -4.92
C LYS A 73 -7.77 -4.53 -6.26
N LEU A 74 -7.54 -3.59 -7.19
CA LEU A 74 -6.89 -3.87 -8.47
C LEU A 74 -5.41 -4.25 -8.30
N GLY A 75 -4.81 -3.80 -7.20
CA GLY A 75 -3.39 -3.89 -6.93
C GLY A 75 -2.89 -2.58 -6.35
N ARG A 76 -1.57 -2.46 -6.27
CA ARG A 76 -0.93 -1.23 -5.81
C ARG A 76 -0.83 -0.27 -6.99
N ILE A 77 -1.54 0.86 -6.91
CA ILE A 77 -1.54 1.87 -7.96
C ILE A 77 -0.47 2.90 -7.61
N GLU A 78 0.49 3.12 -8.51
CA GLU A 78 1.61 4.05 -8.33
C GLU A 78 1.59 5.12 -9.41
N PHE A 79 1.82 6.37 -9.04
CA PHE A 79 1.95 7.48 -9.97
C PHE A 79 2.72 8.64 -9.35
N ALA A 80 3.23 9.53 -10.19
CA ALA A 80 3.89 10.75 -9.76
C ALA A 80 3.24 11.95 -10.44
N THR A 81 3.11 13.06 -9.72
CA THR A 81 2.56 14.28 -10.30
C THR A 81 2.98 15.52 -9.50
N ALA A 82 3.02 16.66 -10.19
CA ALA A 82 3.30 17.95 -9.59
C ALA A 82 2.10 18.44 -8.75
N GLN A 83 2.43 19.10 -7.63
CA GLN A 83 1.46 19.93 -6.93
C GLN A 83 1.08 21.13 -7.80
N ILE A 84 -0.21 21.46 -7.83
CA ILE A 84 -0.66 22.72 -8.41
C ILE A 84 -0.71 23.73 -7.27
N ASN A 85 0.13 24.78 -7.36
CA ASN A 85 0.14 25.87 -6.39
C ASN A 85 -1.28 26.39 -6.16
N THR A 86 -1.77 26.21 -4.94
CA THR A 86 -2.95 26.90 -4.44
C THR A 86 -2.49 28.28 -4.01
N GLU A 87 -2.98 29.33 -4.66
CA GLU A 87 -2.78 30.70 -4.16
C GLU A 87 -3.17 30.77 -2.68
N HIS A 88 -2.32 31.44 -1.92
CA HIS A 88 -2.29 31.58 -0.46
C HIS A 88 -3.58 31.20 0.31
N ASN A 89 -3.40 30.34 1.32
CA ASN A 89 -4.28 30.20 2.48
C ASN A 89 -5.73 29.79 2.19
N SER A 90 -5.94 28.58 1.66
CA SER A 90 -7.19 27.90 2.00
C SER A 90 -7.13 27.51 3.50
N PRO A 91 -8.13 27.85 4.32
CA PRO A 91 -8.12 27.56 5.76
C PRO A 91 -8.07 26.07 6.12
N ASP A 92 -8.24 25.18 5.14
CA ASP A 92 -8.48 23.75 5.34
C ASP A 92 -7.27 22.83 5.13
N ASN A 93 -6.03 23.34 4.95
CA ASN A 93 -4.83 22.51 4.67
C ASN A 93 -5.04 21.48 3.54
N VAL A 94 -5.81 21.85 2.51
CA VAL A 94 -6.12 20.98 1.36
C VAL A 94 -5.12 21.23 0.25
N PHE A 95 -4.51 20.16 -0.22
CA PHE A 95 -3.49 20.24 -1.27
C PHE A 95 -4.04 19.71 -2.58
N ARG A 96 -3.77 20.46 -3.65
CA ARG A 96 -4.25 20.20 -4.99
C ARG A 96 -3.12 19.66 -5.86
N PHE A 97 -3.41 18.59 -6.57
CA PHE A 97 -2.48 17.93 -7.50
C PHE A 97 -3.11 17.79 -8.87
N ALA A 98 -2.29 17.79 -9.93
CA ALA A 98 -2.77 17.51 -11.28
C ALA A 98 -3.18 16.04 -11.41
N ILE A 99 -4.09 15.73 -12.34
CA ILE A 99 -4.32 14.33 -12.72
C ILE A 99 -3.03 13.81 -13.38
N PRO A 100 -2.47 12.67 -12.94
CA PRO A 100 -1.23 12.15 -13.49
C PRO A 100 -1.43 11.73 -14.96
N GLU A 101 -0.39 11.87 -15.77
CA GLU A 101 -0.42 11.47 -17.18
C GLU A 101 -0.45 9.95 -17.35
N ASN A 102 0.10 9.22 -16.38
CA ASN A 102 0.08 7.78 -16.33
C ASN A 102 -0.04 7.27 -14.89
N ILE A 103 -0.63 6.10 -14.73
CA ILE A 103 -0.62 5.35 -13.47
C ILE A 103 -0.17 3.92 -13.75
N ASN A 104 0.55 3.32 -12.81
CA ASN A 104 1.04 1.95 -12.90
C ASN A 104 0.32 1.08 -11.87
N ILE A 105 -0.37 0.04 -12.33
CA ILE A 105 -1.07 -0.89 -11.46
C ILE A 105 -0.22 -2.14 -11.30
N LEU A 106 0.38 -2.30 -10.13
CA LEU A 106 1.21 -3.45 -9.78
C LEU A 106 0.38 -4.46 -8.99
N GLN A 107 0.11 -5.62 -9.61
CA GLN A 107 -0.49 -6.76 -8.94
C GLN A 107 0.51 -7.90 -8.89
N ARG A 108 1.25 -8.04 -7.78
CA ARG A 108 2.30 -9.07 -7.66
C ARG A 108 1.77 -10.47 -7.37
N ARG A 109 0.53 -10.60 -6.91
CA ARG A 109 -0.06 -11.90 -6.53
C ARG A 109 -0.98 -12.39 -7.64
N SER A 110 -0.76 -13.64 -8.07
CA SER A 110 -1.65 -14.34 -9.01
C SER A 110 -2.85 -14.97 -8.31
N SER A 111 -2.72 -15.29 -7.01
CA SER A 111 -3.76 -15.96 -6.24
C SER A 111 -4.26 -15.10 -5.07
N PRO A 112 -5.59 -15.12 -4.82
CA PRO A 112 -6.17 -14.42 -3.69
C PRO A 112 -5.77 -15.08 -2.37
N ARG A 113 -5.61 -14.28 -1.33
CA ARG A 113 -5.40 -14.76 0.04
C ARG A 113 -6.69 -14.69 0.84
N LEU A 114 -7.02 -15.80 1.48
CA LEU A 114 -8.12 -15.89 2.43
C LEU A 114 -7.57 -15.55 3.81
N LYS A 115 -8.12 -14.50 4.43
CA LYS A 115 -7.84 -14.19 5.83
C LYS A 115 -8.58 -15.18 6.72
N THR A 116 -7.89 -15.70 7.73
CA THR A 116 -8.53 -16.47 8.78
C THR A 116 -9.32 -15.51 9.69
N ARG A 117 -10.47 -15.95 10.22
CA ARG A 117 -11.10 -15.21 11.32
C ARG A 117 -10.36 -15.55 12.62
N GLU A 118 -10.18 -14.56 13.47
CA GLU A 118 -9.52 -14.72 14.77
C GLU A 118 -10.17 -15.82 15.63
N SER A 119 -11.49 -16.01 15.48
CA SER A 119 -12.27 -17.04 16.18
C SER A 119 -11.85 -18.48 15.87
N TYR A 120 -11.29 -18.75 14.68
CA TYR A 120 -10.99 -20.12 14.26
C TYR A 120 -9.65 -20.65 14.77
N GLN A 121 -8.80 -19.80 15.36
CA GLN A 121 -7.53 -20.18 16.02
C GLN A 121 -6.65 -21.18 15.24
N PHE A 122 -6.65 -21.12 13.90
CA PHE A 122 -5.77 -21.97 13.09
C PHE A 122 -4.31 -21.72 13.44
N CYS A 123 -3.54 -22.79 13.67
CA CYS A 123 -2.14 -22.67 14.05
C CYS A 123 -1.24 -23.65 13.30
N CYS A 124 0.02 -23.26 13.13
CA CYS A 124 1.11 -24.13 12.69
C CYS A 124 2.09 -24.29 13.85
N SER A 125 2.42 -25.54 14.19
CA SER A 125 3.40 -25.85 15.22
C SER A 125 4.42 -26.86 14.72
N GLY A 126 5.63 -26.77 15.24
CA GLY A 126 6.73 -27.65 14.86
C GLY A 126 7.96 -27.41 15.74
N ARG A 127 9.12 -27.85 15.24
CA ARG A 127 10.42 -27.64 15.89
C ARG A 127 11.39 -27.01 14.90
N TYR A 128 12.20 -26.07 15.37
CA TYR A 128 13.37 -25.59 14.64
C TYR A 128 14.49 -26.63 14.66
N LYS A 129 15.52 -26.43 13.84
CA LYS A 129 16.68 -27.36 13.72
C LYS A 129 17.43 -27.61 15.03
N ASN A 130 17.38 -26.66 15.98
CA ASN A 130 17.98 -26.81 17.31
C ASN A 130 17.05 -27.47 18.34
N GLY A 131 15.88 -27.97 17.92
CA GLY A 131 14.90 -28.63 18.78
C GLY A 131 13.91 -27.70 19.48
N VAL A 132 14.08 -26.37 19.40
CA VAL A 132 13.14 -25.42 20.01
C VAL A 132 11.78 -25.52 19.31
N THR A 133 10.72 -25.68 20.10
CA THR A 133 9.36 -25.75 19.57
C THR A 133 8.83 -24.37 19.21
N PHE A 134 7.97 -24.31 18.20
CA PHE A 134 7.23 -23.11 17.85
C PHE A 134 5.75 -23.40 17.66
N LYS A 135 4.93 -22.38 17.88
CA LYS A 135 3.51 -22.37 17.55
C LYS A 135 3.15 -20.97 17.08
N HIS A 136 2.74 -20.86 15.82
CA HIS A 136 2.36 -19.60 15.18
C HIS A 136 0.90 -19.65 14.74
N THR A 137 0.21 -18.52 14.86
CA THR A 137 -1.19 -18.40 14.44
C THR A 137 -1.26 -18.08 12.97
N LEU A 138 -2.10 -18.78 12.21
CA LEU A 138 -2.31 -18.53 10.77
C LEU A 138 -3.10 -17.23 10.60
N ASN A 139 -2.56 -16.29 9.82
CA ASN A 139 -3.17 -14.99 9.51
C ASN A 139 -3.89 -15.00 8.16
N ASP A 140 -3.22 -15.49 7.12
CA ASP A 140 -3.83 -15.70 5.80
C ASP A 140 -3.20 -16.87 5.05
N VAL A 141 -3.93 -17.38 4.05
CA VAL A 141 -3.50 -18.51 3.21
C VAL A 141 -3.93 -18.32 1.75
N SER A 142 -3.09 -18.74 0.83
CA SER A 142 -3.35 -18.94 -0.60
C SER A 142 -2.79 -20.30 -1.04
N ASP A 143 -3.06 -20.68 -2.29
CA ASP A 143 -2.46 -21.86 -2.93
C ASP A 143 -0.92 -21.89 -2.90
N GLY A 144 -0.26 -20.73 -3.03
CA GLY A 144 1.19 -20.59 -3.05
C GLY A 144 1.85 -20.39 -1.69
N GLY A 145 1.09 -20.34 -0.59
CA GLY A 145 1.65 -20.19 0.76
C GLY A 145 0.74 -19.47 1.75
N CYS A 146 1.26 -19.23 2.95
CA CYS A 146 0.52 -18.61 4.05
C CYS A 146 1.36 -17.58 4.80
N SER A 147 0.71 -16.79 5.65
CA SER A 147 1.37 -15.93 6.63
C SER A 147 0.98 -16.30 8.06
N PHE A 148 1.91 -16.13 8.98
CA PHE A 148 1.72 -16.43 10.38
C PHE A 148 1.99 -15.20 11.26
N ILE A 149 1.30 -15.13 12.39
CA ILE A 149 1.58 -14.21 13.48
C ILE A 149 2.25 -15.02 14.59
N SER A 150 3.47 -14.64 14.95
CA SER A 150 4.18 -15.20 16.10
C SER A 150 3.86 -14.38 17.34
N THR A 151 3.52 -15.05 18.43
CA THR A 151 3.35 -14.42 19.75
C THR A 151 4.67 -14.22 20.49
N GLN A 152 5.76 -14.83 20.02
CA GLN A 152 7.10 -14.74 20.63
C GLN A 152 8.14 -14.28 19.61
N SER A 153 9.02 -13.36 20.03
CA SER A 153 10.13 -12.90 19.19
C SER A 153 11.20 -13.98 19.08
N GLN A 154 11.13 -14.78 18.02
CA GLN A 154 12.05 -15.87 17.70
C GLN A 154 12.84 -15.56 16.42
N LEU A 155 13.21 -14.28 16.24
CA LEU A 155 13.83 -13.74 15.01
C LEU A 155 15.11 -14.49 14.59
N LYS A 156 15.83 -15.09 15.54
CA LYS A 156 17.04 -15.88 15.26
C LYS A 156 16.78 -17.07 14.32
N PHE A 157 15.57 -17.64 14.34
CA PHE A 157 15.17 -18.78 13.50
C PHE A 157 14.40 -18.36 12.25
N MET A 158 13.90 -17.11 12.21
CA MET A 158 13.09 -16.56 11.13
C MET A 158 13.93 -15.65 10.22
N ARG A 159 14.94 -16.22 9.55
CA ARG A 159 15.68 -15.52 8.49
C ARG A 159 14.98 -15.73 7.15
N LYS A 160 15.17 -14.78 6.25
CA LYS A 160 14.74 -14.90 4.86
C LYS A 160 15.32 -16.20 4.28
N ASP A 161 14.49 -16.92 3.53
CA ASP A 161 14.83 -18.18 2.84
C ASP A 161 15.16 -19.38 3.74
N ASN A 162 14.91 -19.28 5.06
CA ASN A 162 14.98 -20.45 5.95
C ASN A 162 13.84 -21.44 5.66
N VAL A 163 14.17 -22.73 5.61
CA VAL A 163 13.20 -23.81 5.45
C VAL A 163 12.81 -24.38 6.82
N LEU A 164 11.50 -24.44 7.07
CA LEU A 164 10.93 -25.18 8.19
C LEU A 164 10.73 -26.64 7.75
N GLU A 165 11.63 -27.51 8.17
CA GLU A 165 11.52 -28.95 7.92
C GLU A 165 10.57 -29.58 8.95
N MET A 166 9.59 -30.35 8.48
CA MET A 166 8.83 -31.25 9.35
C MET A 166 9.77 -32.39 9.74
N LEU A 167 10.16 -32.45 11.02
CA LEU A 167 10.76 -33.66 11.58
C LEU A 167 9.70 -34.76 11.49
N ARG A 168 9.94 -35.75 10.61
CA ARG A 168 9.14 -36.97 10.50
C ARG A 168 9.35 -37.86 11.72
#